data_AF-A0A2V7NKP1-F1
#
_entry.id   AF-A0A2V7NKP1-F1
#
_cell.length_a   1.000
_cell.length_b   1.000
_cell.length_c   1.000
_cell.angle_alpha   90.00
_cell.angle_beta   90.00
_cell.angle_gamma   90.00
#
_symmetry.space_group_name_H-M   'P 1'
#
loop_
_entity.id
_entity.type
_entity.pdbx_description
1 polymer ?
#
loop_
_entity_poly.entity_id
_entity_poly.type
_entity_poly.pdbx_seq_one_letter_code
_entity_poly.pdbx_strand_id
1 'polypeptide(L)'
;MRPIGVVRSPYTDTAQIPKGLGTTHEAEGLVEILPALEPGLTDIEGFSHLYVLWVFDRAAGYELLGTPPTDTRPHGVFATRSPR
;
A
#
# COMPACT_ATOMS: atom_id res chain seq x y z
N MET A 1 -8.02 -4.61 14.13
CA MET A 1 -8.44 -4.85 12.73
C MET A 1 -8.28 -6.33 12.42
N ARG A 2 -9.16 -6.93 11.62
CA ARG A 2 -9.04 -8.33 11.18
C ARG A 2 -8.72 -8.35 9.68
N PRO A 3 -7.55 -8.83 9.24
CA PRO A 3 -7.21 -8.88 7.83
C PRO A 3 -8.10 -9.89 7.08
N ILE A 4 -8.39 -9.60 5.81
CA ILE A 4 -9.16 -10.47 4.90
C ILE A 4 -8.27 -11.22 3.91
N GLY A 5 -6.96 -10.99 3.97
CA GLY A 5 -5.99 -11.51 3.01
C GLY A 5 -4.61 -10.94 3.27
N VAL A 6 -3.67 -11.26 2.37
CA VAL A 6 -2.28 -10.79 2.39
C VAL A 6 -1.84 -10.34 1.00
N VAL A 7 -0.86 -9.44 0.95
CA VAL A 7 -0.24 -9.00 -0.31
C VAL A 7 1.09 -9.71 -0.49
N ARG A 8 1.35 -10.24 -1.69
CA ARG A 8 2.66 -10.69 -2.13
C ARG A 8 3.15 -9.77 -3.23
N SER A 9 4.34 -9.21 -3.05
CA SER A 9 5.00 -8.36 -4.05
C SER A 9 6.47 -8.76 -4.17
N PRO A 10 7.17 -8.38 -5.25
CA PRO A 10 8.61 -8.61 -5.37
C PRO A 10 9.44 -7.75 -4.39
N TYR A 11 8.83 -6.77 -3.72
CA TYR A 11 9.51 -5.91 -2.76
C TYR A 11 9.59 -6.60 -1.39
N THR A 12 10.80 -6.83 -0.95
CA THR A 12 11.11 -7.40 0.38
C THR A 12 11.59 -6.34 1.36
N ASP A 13 12.07 -5.20 0.87
CA ASP A 13 12.48 -4.04 1.64
C ASP A 13 11.88 -2.73 1.13
N THR A 14 11.62 -1.78 2.03
CA THR A 14 10.99 -0.49 1.69
C THR A 14 11.83 0.39 0.77
N ALA A 15 13.16 0.22 0.72
CA ALA A 15 14.06 0.94 -0.17
C ALA A 15 13.93 0.50 -1.63
N GLN A 16 13.37 -0.69 -1.88
CA GLN A 16 13.14 -1.21 -3.23
C GLN A 16 11.89 -0.61 -3.89
N ILE A 17 10.98 -0.04 -3.09
CA ILE A 17 9.73 0.55 -3.57
C ILE A 17 10.04 1.87 -4.27
N PRO A 18 9.68 2.05 -5.55
CA PRO A 18 9.82 3.33 -6.24
C PRO A 18 9.03 4.42 -5.51
N LYS A 19 9.66 5.57 -5.27
CA LYS A 19 9.05 6.72 -4.58
C LYS A 19 9.52 8.00 -5.24
N GLY A 20 8.64 9.00 -5.32
CA GLY A 20 8.98 10.33 -5.80
C GLY A 20 8.18 10.75 -7.03
N LEU A 21 8.51 11.92 -7.57
CA LEU A 21 7.85 12.43 -8.77
C LEU A 21 8.30 11.61 -10.00
N GLY A 22 7.33 11.19 -10.81
CA GLY A 22 7.59 10.49 -12.07
C GLY A 22 7.98 9.02 -11.95
N THR A 23 7.89 8.41 -10.75
CA THR A 23 8.16 6.97 -10.61
C THR A 23 7.07 6.13 -11.25
N THR A 24 7.47 5.05 -11.93
CA THR A 24 6.56 4.03 -12.46
C THR A 24 6.45 2.85 -11.49
N HIS A 25 5.31 2.18 -11.52
CA HIS A 25 5.00 1.02 -10.68
C HIS A 25 4.60 -0.15 -11.59
N GLU A 26 5.60 -0.80 -12.19
CA GLU A 26 5.40 -1.90 -13.16
C GLU A 26 5.44 -3.29 -12.51
N ALA A 27 5.78 -3.37 -11.22
CA ALA A 27 5.84 -4.63 -10.51
C ALA A 27 4.46 -5.26 -10.37
N GLU A 28 4.34 -6.51 -10.82
CA GLU A 28 3.16 -7.34 -10.57
C GLU A 28 3.17 -7.89 -9.14
N GLY A 29 1.99 -8.06 -8.56
CA GLY A 29 1.80 -8.60 -7.23
C GLY A 29 0.46 -9.33 -7.11
N LEU A 30 0.30 -10.07 -6.02
CA LEU A 30 -0.90 -10.85 -5.73
C LEU A 30 -1.55 -10.36 -4.44
N VAL A 31 -2.87 -10.23 -4.45
CA VAL A 31 -3.69 -10.07 -3.24
C VAL A 31 -4.37 -11.42 -2.98
N GLU A 32 -3.86 -12.15 -2.01
CA GLU A 32 -4.41 -13.46 -1.62
C GLU A 32 -5.50 -13.26 -0.57
N ILE A 33 -6.75 -13.49 -0.96
CA ILE A 33 -7.91 -13.41 -0.05
C ILE A 33 -8.06 -14.73 0.71
N LEU A 34 -8.47 -14.66 1.97
CA LEU A 34 -8.71 -15.84 2.80
C LEU A 34 -9.78 -16.74 2.14
N PRO A 35 -9.58 -18.07 2.05
CA PRO A 35 -10.52 -18.97 1.38
C PRO A 35 -11.97 -18.86 1.87
N ALA A 36 -12.17 -18.64 3.16
CA ALA A 36 -13.50 -18.47 3.75
C ALA A 36 -14.27 -17.23 3.24
N LEU A 37 -13.59 -16.30 2.54
CA LEU A 37 -14.15 -15.08 1.99
C LEU A 37 -14.21 -15.10 0.45
N GLU A 38 -13.80 -16.20 -0.18
CA GLU A 38 -13.81 -16.38 -1.64
C GLU A 38 -15.18 -16.08 -2.28
N PRO A 39 -16.35 -16.47 -1.71
CA PRO A 39 -17.64 -16.10 -2.29
C PRO A 39 -17.89 -14.58 -2.38
N GLY A 40 -17.17 -13.77 -1.59
CA GLY A 40 -17.25 -12.31 -1.67
C GLY A 40 -16.58 -11.72 -2.90
N LEU A 41 -15.88 -12.53 -3.71
CA LEU A 41 -15.23 -12.12 -4.96
C LEU A 41 -16.09 -12.35 -6.20
N THR A 42 -17.32 -12.83 -6.07
CA THR A 42 -18.22 -13.00 -7.22
C THR A 42 -18.36 -11.69 -8.02
N ASP A 43 -18.22 -11.79 -9.34
CA ASP A 43 -18.26 -10.71 -10.33
C ASP A 43 -17.09 -9.70 -10.25
N ILE A 44 -16.06 -9.96 -9.45
CA ILE A 44 -14.90 -9.05 -9.33
C ILE A 44 -14.15 -8.87 -10.66
N GLU A 45 -14.21 -9.87 -11.54
CA GLU A 45 -13.64 -9.85 -12.88
C GLU A 45 -14.32 -8.84 -13.81
N GLY A 46 -15.51 -8.35 -13.45
CA GLY A 46 -16.20 -7.27 -14.15
C GLY A 46 -15.53 -5.89 -13.99
N PHE A 47 -14.58 -5.76 -13.06
CA PHE A 47 -13.85 -4.51 -12.81
C PHE A 47 -12.44 -4.55 -13.39
N SER A 48 -12.03 -3.48 -14.07
CA SER A 48 -10.66 -3.33 -14.56
C SER A 48 -9.68 -2.84 -13.50
N HIS A 49 -10.18 -2.17 -12.44
CA HIS A 49 -9.37 -1.57 -11.38
C HIS A 49 -10.10 -1.71 -10.04
N LEU A 50 -9.31 -1.88 -8.98
CA LEU A 50 -9.81 -2.05 -7.61
C LEU A 50 -9.12 -1.05 -6.69
N TYR A 51 -9.86 -0.54 -5.69
CA TYR A 51 -9.25 0.10 -4.53
C TYR A 51 -8.87 -0.98 -3.52
N VAL A 52 -7.59 -1.05 -3.17
CA VAL A 52 -7.09 -1.95 -2.14
C VAL A 52 -6.73 -1.14 -0.91
N LEU A 53 -7.40 -1.43 0.21
CA LEU A 53 -7.05 -0.89 1.52
C LEU A 53 -6.23 -1.93 2.27
N TRP A 54 -5.01 -1.59 2.63
CA TRP A 54 -4.11 -2.48 3.37
C TRP A 54 -3.55 -1.80 4.61
N VAL A 55 -2.88 -2.60 5.44
CA VAL A 55 -2.14 -2.14 6.63
C VAL A 55 -0.66 -2.13 6.30
N PHE A 56 0.04 -1.04 6.62
CA PHE A 56 1.49 -1.00 6.64
C PHE A 56 2.00 -1.73 7.90
N ASP A 57 2.12 -3.05 7.81
CA ASP A 57 2.48 -3.96 8.90
C ASP A 57 3.85 -3.65 9.56
N ARG A 58 4.77 -3.02 8.82
CA ARG A 58 6.08 -2.57 9.30
C ARG A 58 6.12 -1.11 9.79
N ALA A 59 5.00 -0.38 9.72
CA ALA A 59 4.94 0.96 10.29
C ALA A 59 4.81 0.85 11.82
N ALA A 60 5.77 1.44 12.53
CA ALA A 60 5.82 1.44 13.99
C ALA A 60 5.72 2.88 14.50
N GLY A 61 4.78 3.12 15.41
CA GLY A 61 4.50 4.47 15.93
C GLY A 61 3.90 5.40 14.87
N TYR A 62 4.01 6.70 15.10
CA TYR A 62 3.65 7.75 14.16
C TYR A 62 4.48 9.00 14.40
N GLU A 63 4.63 9.83 13.37
CA GLU A 63 5.17 11.19 13.48
C GLU A 63 4.14 12.17 12.92
N LEU A 64 3.93 13.30 13.60
CA LEU A 64 2.96 14.30 13.12
C LEU A 64 3.52 15.13 11.96
N LEU A 65 4.84 15.14 11.77
CA LEU A 65 5.56 15.83 10.71
C LEU A 65 6.51 14.85 10.03
N GLY A 66 6.57 14.86 8.70
CA GLY A 66 7.52 14.06 7.92
C GLY A 66 7.98 14.78 6.66
N THR A 67 9.20 14.49 6.20
CA THR A 67 9.75 15.04 4.94
C THR A 67 9.55 14.01 3.82
N PRO A 68 8.61 14.23 2.88
CA PRO A 68 8.35 13.30 1.79
C PRO A 68 9.50 13.30 0.77
N PRO A 69 9.67 12.24 -0.03
CA PRO A 69 10.73 12.16 -1.04
C PRO A 69 10.61 13.18 -2.18
N THR A 70 9.51 13.94 -2.25
CA THR A 70 9.23 14.93 -3.31
C THR A 70 9.47 16.38 -2.88
N ASP A 71 9.85 16.62 -1.61
CA ASP A 71 10.14 17.97 -1.08
C ASP A 71 11.27 17.86 -0.03
N THR A 72 11.91 18.97 0.29
CA THR A 72 12.97 19.08 1.32
C THR A 72 12.44 19.64 2.64
N ARG A 73 11.22 20.17 2.66
CA ARG A 73 10.58 20.71 3.87
C ARG A 73 9.68 19.66 4.54
N PRO A 74 9.56 19.67 5.89
CA PRO A 74 8.63 18.81 6.60
C PRO A 74 7.19 19.27 6.39
N HIS A 75 6.27 18.30 6.33
CA HIS A 75 4.83 18.51 6.18
C HIS A 75 4.06 17.73 7.24
N GLY A 76 2.87 18.23 7.59
CA GLY A 76 1.94 17.49 8.45
C GLY A 76 1.57 16.15 7.83
N VAL A 77 1.62 15.06 8.60
CA VAL A 77 1.45 13.69 8.08
C VAL A 77 0.14 13.50 7.29
N PHE A 78 -0.96 14.12 7.74
CA PHE A 78 -2.26 14.08 7.07
C PHE A 78 -2.33 14.83 5.73
N ALA A 79 -1.34 15.68 5.43
CA ALA A 79 -1.18 16.33 4.13
C ALA A 79 -0.23 15.55 3.20
N THR A 80 0.21 14.36 3.61
CA THR A 80 1.14 13.51 2.86
C THR A 80 0.53 12.13 2.57
N ARG A 81 1.31 11.26 1.92
CA ARG A 81 1.02 9.82 1.76
C ARG A 81 2.04 8.98 2.54
N SER A 82 2.51 9.50 3.69
CA SER A 82 3.44 8.76 4.54
C SER A 82 2.82 7.44 5.00
N PRO A 83 3.54 6.31 4.93
CA PRO A 83 3.09 5.06 5.53
C PRO A 83 3.24 5.04 7.06
N ARG A 84 3.89 6.06 7.64
CA ARG A 84 4.15 6.25 9.07
C ARG A 84 3.50 7.52 9.58
#